data_AF-A0A1Y2T616-F1
#
_entry.id   AF-A0A1Y2T616-F1
#
_cell.length_a   1.000
_cell.length_b   1.000
_cell.length_c   1.000
_cell.angle_alpha   90.00
_cell.angle_beta   90.00
_cell.angle_gamma   90.00
#
_symmetry.space_group_name_H-M   'P 1'
#
loop_
_entity.id
_entity.type
_entity.pdbx_description
1 polymer ?
#
loop_
_entity_poly.entity_id
_entity_poly.type
_entity_poly.pdbx_seq_one_letter_code
_entity_poly.pdbx_strand_id
1 'polypeptide(L)'
;MAQDDRHGRLERMGKRTMAAAVVALLLFLSYPWRAGAEARATLRWGSRGSDVCLAQRRLKAWGYYRGEVDCIYGRLTYEAVTLFQRRNGLTVDGIVGPDTWAALGYWGGPPSTAAAAAGTREADRDLLARVVSAEARGEPYEGQVAVAAVILNRVRDSRFPNTIAGVVYQAHAFESVTNGSVYAAP
;
A
#
# COMPACT_ATOMS: atom_id res chain seq x y z
N MET A 1 -56.65 50.37 0.39
CA MET A 1 -56.54 48.94 0.00
C MET A 1 -55.09 48.57 -0.39
N ALA A 2 -54.06 48.85 0.43
CA ALA A 2 -52.67 48.46 0.10
C ALA A 2 -51.63 48.53 1.26
N GLN A 3 -52.05 48.45 2.53
CA GLN A 3 -51.12 48.67 3.66
C GLN A 3 -51.08 47.57 4.74
N ASP A 4 -52.02 46.61 4.71
CA ASP A 4 -52.08 45.52 5.70
C ASP A 4 -51.20 44.31 5.30
N ASP A 5 -50.94 44.09 4.01
CA ASP A 5 -50.23 42.90 3.53
C ASP A 5 -48.70 42.94 3.66
N ARG A 6 -48.10 44.08 4.01
CA ARG A 6 -46.63 44.21 4.04
C ARG A 6 -46.01 43.66 5.33
N HIS A 7 -46.68 43.79 6.48
CA HIS A 7 -46.16 43.31 7.76
C HIS A 7 -46.06 41.77 7.81
N GLY A 8 -47.09 41.07 7.33
CA GLY A 8 -47.07 39.60 7.29
C GLY A 8 -46.05 39.02 6.31
N ARG A 9 -45.58 39.78 5.31
CA ARG A 9 -44.59 39.30 4.33
C ARG A 9 -43.17 39.26 4.90
N LEU A 10 -42.81 40.22 5.75
CA LEU A 10 -41.47 40.30 6.36
C LEU A 10 -41.27 39.28 7.48
N GLU A 11 -42.29 39.00 8.29
CA GLU A 11 -42.24 37.94 9.31
C GLU A 11 -42.13 36.53 8.70
N ARG A 12 -42.79 36.30 7.57
CA ARG A 12 -42.71 35.03 6.83
C ARG A 12 -41.37 34.84 6.13
N MET A 13 -40.69 35.92 5.73
CA MET A 13 -39.35 35.86 5.13
C MET A 13 -38.27 35.52 6.16
N GLY A 14 -38.29 36.12 7.36
CA GLY A 14 -37.30 35.82 8.42
C GLY A 14 -37.37 34.40 8.98
N LYS A 15 -38.58 33.82 9.10
CA LYS A 15 -38.76 32.43 9.54
C LYS A 15 -38.31 31.41 8.50
N ARG A 16 -38.44 31.72 7.20
CA ARG A 16 -38.01 30.84 6.10
C ARG A 16 -36.49 30.82 5.92
N THR A 17 -35.83 31.96 6.09
CA THR A 17 -34.36 32.04 6.03
C THR A 17 -33.69 31.45 7.27
N MET A 18 -34.26 31.66 8.47
CA MET A 18 -33.81 31.00 9.71
C MET A 18 -34.03 29.48 9.67
N ALA A 19 -35.19 29.00 9.18
CA ALA A 19 -35.44 27.56 9.04
C ALA A 19 -34.49 26.88 8.05
N ALA A 20 -34.15 27.55 6.94
CA ALA A 20 -33.18 27.01 5.96
C ALA A 20 -31.75 26.95 6.52
N ALA A 21 -31.31 27.94 7.30
CA ALA A 21 -29.99 27.96 7.93
C ALA A 21 -29.86 26.90 9.06
N VAL A 22 -30.92 26.66 9.83
CA VAL A 22 -30.96 25.62 10.87
C VAL A 22 -31.01 24.22 10.26
N VAL A 23 -31.74 24.00 9.16
CA VAL A 23 -31.72 22.72 8.43
C VAL A 23 -30.35 22.46 7.80
N ALA A 24 -29.66 23.47 7.25
CA ALA A 24 -28.30 23.31 6.74
C ALA A 24 -27.28 23.01 7.86
N LEU A 25 -27.42 23.64 9.04
CA LEU A 25 -26.55 23.39 10.20
C LEU A 25 -26.83 22.02 10.85
N LEU A 26 -28.10 21.60 10.94
CA LEU A 26 -28.49 20.27 11.42
C LEU A 26 -28.11 19.18 10.41
N LEU A 27 -28.14 19.45 9.11
CA LEU A 27 -27.61 18.54 8.11
C LEU A 27 -26.09 18.41 8.25
N PHE A 28 -25.36 19.51 8.48
CA PHE A 28 -23.90 19.48 8.72
C PHE A 28 -23.51 18.76 10.02
N LEU A 29 -24.31 18.88 11.09
CA LEU A 29 -24.14 18.14 12.35
C LEU A 29 -24.56 16.67 12.26
N SER A 30 -25.40 16.31 11.28
CA SER A 30 -25.90 14.95 11.06
C SER A 30 -25.09 14.15 10.04
N TYR A 31 -24.20 14.79 9.28
CA TYR A 31 -23.17 14.06 8.57
C TYR A 31 -22.15 13.61 9.63
N PRO A 32 -22.05 12.31 9.96
CA PRO A 32 -20.85 11.87 10.64
C PRO A 32 -19.71 12.30 9.73
N TRP A 33 -18.77 13.11 10.24
CA TRP A 33 -17.40 12.97 9.78
C TRP A 33 -17.08 11.50 10.03
N ARG A 34 -17.31 10.67 9.01
CA ARG A 34 -16.64 9.40 8.89
C ARG A 34 -15.18 9.81 8.83
N ALA A 35 -14.56 9.87 10.00
CA ALA A 35 -13.17 9.53 10.12
C ALA A 35 -13.09 8.13 9.50
N GLY A 36 -12.87 8.08 8.19
CA GLY A 36 -12.52 6.84 7.54
C GLY A 36 -11.30 6.38 8.31
N ALA A 37 -11.40 5.23 8.98
CA ALA A 37 -10.22 4.56 9.47
C ALA A 37 -9.26 4.54 8.28
N GLU A 38 -8.16 5.27 8.39
CA GLU A 38 -7.26 5.46 7.25
C GLU A 38 -6.82 4.08 6.80
N ALA A 39 -7.28 3.71 5.62
CA ALA A 39 -6.93 2.47 4.96
C ALA A 39 -5.41 2.45 4.84
N ARG A 40 -4.74 1.59 5.63
CA ARG A 40 -3.27 1.49 5.57
C ARG A 40 -2.83 1.06 4.18
N ALA A 41 -1.67 1.49 3.71
CA ALA A 41 -1.20 1.02 2.41
C ALA A 41 -0.85 -0.49 2.48
N THR A 42 -1.05 -1.21 1.37
CA THR A 42 -0.44 -2.54 1.23
C THR A 42 1.06 -2.35 1.04
N LEU A 43 1.86 -2.89 1.96
CA LEU A 43 3.32 -2.75 1.88
C LEU A 43 3.94 -3.95 1.19
N ARG A 44 4.93 -3.66 0.38
CA ARG A 44 5.72 -4.63 -0.35
C ARG A 44 7.09 -4.04 -0.62
N TRP A 45 7.93 -4.79 -1.31
CA TRP A 45 9.20 -4.28 -1.77
C TRP A 45 9.11 -2.89 -2.41
N GLY A 46 10.04 -2.00 -2.04
CA GLY A 46 10.11 -0.65 -2.60
C GLY A 46 9.10 0.33 -2.00
N SER A 47 8.12 -0.14 -1.21
CA SER A 47 7.28 0.74 -0.39
C SER A 47 8.17 1.59 0.53
N ARG A 48 7.76 2.83 0.75
CA ARG A 48 8.45 3.79 1.61
C ARG A 48 7.45 4.58 2.46
N GLY A 49 7.92 5.14 3.57
CA GLY A 49 7.14 6.10 4.36
C GLY A 49 6.64 5.56 5.69
N SER A 50 5.71 6.30 6.30
CA SER A 50 5.27 6.10 7.69
C SER A 50 4.76 4.70 7.99
N ASP A 51 3.99 4.10 7.08
CA ASP A 51 3.46 2.75 7.23
C ASP A 51 4.59 1.70 7.26
N VAL A 52 5.64 1.87 6.44
CA VAL A 52 6.81 0.98 6.48
C VAL A 52 7.54 1.11 7.81
N CYS A 53 7.75 2.34 8.30
CA CYS A 53 8.36 2.54 9.63
C CYS A 53 7.54 1.82 10.72
N LEU A 54 6.20 1.89 10.61
CA LEU A 54 5.28 1.30 11.58
C LEU A 54 5.42 -0.22 11.59
N ALA A 55 5.40 -0.86 10.42
CA ALA A 55 5.59 -2.30 10.29
C ALA A 55 6.97 -2.72 10.82
N GLN A 56 8.04 -2.03 10.42
CA GLN A 56 9.41 -2.31 10.88
C GLN A 56 9.55 -2.19 12.40
N ARG A 57 9.01 -1.13 13.03
CA ARG A 57 9.02 -0.97 14.49
C ARG A 57 8.32 -2.13 15.17
N ARG A 58 7.13 -2.51 14.68
CA ARG A 58 6.36 -3.62 15.26
C ARG A 58 7.10 -4.94 15.13
N LEU A 59 7.60 -5.26 13.94
CA LEU A 59 8.38 -6.46 13.68
C LEU A 59 9.68 -6.49 14.51
N LYS A 60 10.35 -5.35 14.69
CA LYS A 60 11.56 -5.22 15.53
C LYS A 60 11.23 -5.48 17.00
N ALA A 61 10.17 -4.86 17.51
CA ALA A 61 9.70 -5.06 18.87
C ALA A 61 9.35 -6.53 19.19
N TRP A 62 8.93 -7.29 18.17
CA TRP A 62 8.59 -8.71 18.29
C TRP A 62 9.73 -9.66 17.88
N GLY A 63 10.93 -9.14 17.60
CA GLY A 63 12.12 -9.93 17.29
C GLY A 63 12.19 -10.51 15.88
N TYR A 64 11.29 -10.12 14.98
CA TYR A 64 11.28 -10.54 13.57
C TYR A 64 12.23 -9.72 12.70
N TYR A 65 12.37 -8.42 12.97
CA TYR A 65 13.19 -7.49 12.18
C TYR A 65 14.46 -7.10 12.94
N ARG A 66 15.61 -7.30 12.30
CA ARG A 66 16.94 -7.03 12.89
C ARG A 66 17.62 -5.77 12.34
N GLY A 67 17.04 -5.16 11.30
CA GLY A 67 17.58 -3.94 10.68
C GLY A 67 17.20 -2.67 11.43
N GLU A 68 17.67 -1.54 10.92
CA GLU A 68 17.24 -0.22 11.37
C GLU A 68 15.87 0.15 10.81
N VAL A 69 15.12 0.96 11.56
CA VAL A 69 13.81 1.47 11.11
C VAL A 69 14.08 2.66 10.20
N ASP A 70 14.36 2.36 8.94
CA ASP A 70 14.68 3.32 7.88
C ASP A 70 13.46 3.74 7.04
N CYS A 71 12.29 3.16 7.33
CA CYS A 71 11.04 3.39 6.61
C CYS A 71 11.10 2.97 5.13
N ILE A 72 12.00 2.04 4.78
CA ILE A 72 12.17 1.49 3.44
C ILE A 72 11.91 -0.02 3.48
N TYR A 73 11.01 -0.46 2.61
CA TYR A 73 10.69 -1.88 2.51
C TYR A 73 11.70 -2.56 1.59
N GLY A 74 12.88 -2.84 2.14
CA GLY A 74 13.96 -3.59 1.49
C GLY A 74 14.02 -5.05 1.93
N ARG A 75 15.20 -5.67 1.70
CA ARG A 75 15.44 -7.11 1.91
C ARG A 75 15.18 -7.56 3.34
N LEU A 76 15.75 -6.83 4.31
CA LEU A 76 15.57 -7.17 5.71
C LEU A 76 14.10 -7.07 6.15
N THR A 77 13.34 -6.10 5.60
CA THR A 77 11.91 -5.95 5.89
C THR A 77 11.12 -7.12 5.28
N TYR A 78 11.41 -7.50 4.03
CA TYR A 78 10.80 -8.66 3.37
C TYR A 78 11.06 -9.98 4.14
N GLU A 79 12.30 -10.22 4.55
CA GLU A 79 12.68 -11.39 5.35
C GLU A 79 11.94 -11.42 6.70
N ALA A 80 11.83 -10.26 7.37
CA ALA A 80 11.09 -10.15 8.63
C ALA A 80 9.59 -10.42 8.45
N VAL A 81 8.98 -9.88 7.38
CA VAL A 81 7.55 -10.09 7.09
C VAL A 81 7.27 -11.53 6.72
N THR A 82 8.08 -12.16 5.87
CA THR A 82 7.88 -13.58 5.51
C THR A 82 8.08 -14.51 6.72
N LEU A 83 9.06 -14.21 7.59
CA LEU A 83 9.23 -14.92 8.86
C LEU A 83 8.01 -14.75 9.78
N PHE A 84 7.50 -13.52 9.89
CA PHE A 84 6.30 -13.20 10.67
C PHE A 84 5.07 -13.94 10.13
N GLN A 85 4.81 -13.85 8.82
CA GLN A 85 3.71 -14.54 8.16
C GLN A 85 3.77 -16.05 8.42
N ARG A 86 4.94 -16.67 8.23
CA ARG A 86 5.15 -18.10 8.49
C ARG A 86 4.87 -18.49 9.94
N ARG A 87 5.31 -17.69 10.91
CA ARG A 87 5.12 -17.97 12.34
C ARG A 87 3.68 -17.75 12.81
N ASN A 88 2.89 -16.97 12.08
CA ASN A 88 1.51 -16.64 12.42
C ASN A 88 0.46 -17.29 11.50
N GLY A 89 0.85 -18.27 10.67
CA GLY A 89 -0.08 -19.02 9.83
C GLY A 89 -0.70 -18.20 8.70
N LEU A 90 -0.05 -17.13 8.26
CA LEU A 90 -0.49 -16.28 7.15
C LEU A 90 0.11 -16.77 5.82
N THR A 91 -0.45 -16.30 4.70
CA THR A 91 0.17 -16.46 3.38
C THR A 91 1.58 -15.87 3.40
N VAL A 92 2.59 -16.67 3.06
CA VAL A 92 4.00 -16.28 3.08
C VAL A 92 4.41 -15.68 1.73
N ASP A 93 3.83 -14.53 1.40
CA ASP A 93 4.07 -13.79 0.16
C ASP A 93 5.00 -12.58 0.34
N GLY A 94 5.33 -12.24 1.59
CA GLY A 94 6.13 -11.09 1.97
C GLY A 94 5.44 -9.75 1.73
N ILE A 95 4.10 -9.73 1.67
CA ILE A 95 3.27 -8.55 1.50
C ILE A 95 2.53 -8.24 2.81
N VAL A 96 2.63 -6.99 3.27
CA VAL A 96 1.83 -6.51 4.40
C VAL A 96 0.47 -6.04 3.88
N GLY A 97 -0.40 -7.02 3.62
CA GLY A 97 -1.81 -6.81 3.28
C GLY A 97 -2.72 -6.73 4.51
N PRO A 98 -4.05 -6.73 4.33
CA PRO A 98 -5.02 -6.59 5.43
C PRO A 98 -4.83 -7.61 6.57
N ASP A 99 -4.64 -8.89 6.24
CA ASP A 99 -4.47 -9.95 7.24
C ASP A 99 -3.15 -9.80 8.01
N THR A 100 -2.07 -9.46 7.30
CA THR A 100 -0.77 -9.18 7.91
C THR A 100 -0.84 -7.95 8.82
N TRP A 101 -1.54 -6.89 8.40
CA TRP A 101 -1.78 -5.70 9.23
C TRP A 101 -2.57 -6.05 10.49
N ALA A 102 -3.66 -6.80 10.35
CA ALA A 102 -4.46 -7.25 11.48
C ALA A 102 -3.63 -8.07 12.47
N ALA A 103 -2.80 -9.01 11.97
CA ALA A 103 -1.89 -9.81 12.79
C ALA A 103 -0.80 -8.97 13.48
N LEU A 104 -0.36 -7.86 12.88
CA LEU A 104 0.52 -6.86 13.50
C LEU A 104 -0.21 -5.97 14.54
N GLY A 105 -1.48 -6.25 14.83
CA GLY A 105 -2.31 -5.50 15.77
C GLY A 105 -2.80 -4.16 15.21
N TYR A 106 -2.86 -4.04 13.89
CA TYR A 106 -3.27 -2.85 13.16
C TYR A 106 -4.53 -3.18 12.36
N TRP A 107 -5.69 -2.95 12.97
CA TRP A 107 -6.99 -3.14 12.32
C TRP A 107 -7.30 -1.97 11.38
N GLY A 108 -7.93 -2.25 10.23
CA GLY A 108 -8.24 -1.24 9.21
C GLY A 108 -7.27 -1.17 8.03
N GLY A 109 -6.74 -2.31 7.57
CA GLY A 109 -6.07 -2.38 6.27
C GLY A 109 -6.98 -1.90 5.13
N PRO A 110 -6.42 -1.57 3.95
CA PRO A 110 -7.24 -1.08 2.86
C PRO A 110 -8.17 -2.21 2.43
N PRO A 111 -9.46 -1.94 2.15
CA PRO A 111 -10.24 -2.93 1.41
C PRO A 111 -9.45 -3.27 0.14
N SER A 112 -9.38 -4.57 -0.18
CA SER A 112 -8.79 -5.04 -1.43
C SER A 112 -9.59 -4.46 -2.60
N THR A 113 -9.19 -3.26 -3.01
CA THR A 113 -9.82 -2.46 -4.05
C THR A 113 -8.90 -2.46 -5.27
N ALA A 114 -9.50 -2.24 -6.45
CA ALA A 114 -8.77 -2.19 -7.70
C ALA A 114 -7.60 -1.18 -7.67
N ALA A 115 -7.72 -0.07 -6.94
CA ALA A 115 -6.66 0.92 -6.76
C ALA A 115 -5.43 0.38 -6.00
N ALA A 116 -5.63 -0.31 -4.86
CA ALA A 116 -4.53 -0.96 -4.13
C ALA A 116 -3.86 -2.07 -4.95
N ALA A 117 -4.67 -2.82 -5.72
CA ALA A 117 -4.16 -3.83 -6.64
C ALA A 117 -3.44 -3.22 -7.87
N ALA A 118 -3.82 -2.01 -8.31
CA ALA A 118 -3.12 -1.29 -9.38
C ALA A 118 -1.75 -0.77 -8.90
N GLY A 119 -1.69 -0.16 -7.71
CA GLY A 119 -0.42 0.25 -7.10
C GLY A 119 0.52 -0.94 -6.85
N THR A 120 -0.03 -2.09 -6.48
CA THR A 120 0.68 -3.37 -6.40
C THR A 120 1.31 -3.76 -7.73
N ARG A 121 0.54 -3.74 -8.83
CA ARG A 121 1.05 -4.10 -10.17
C ARG A 121 2.11 -3.13 -10.66
N GLU A 122 1.97 -1.84 -10.34
CA GLU A 122 2.96 -0.83 -10.72
C GLU A 122 4.29 -1.04 -10.00
N ALA A 123 4.27 -1.29 -8.70
CA ALA A 123 5.46 -1.62 -7.94
C ALA A 123 6.12 -2.94 -8.42
N ASP A 124 5.33 -3.96 -8.75
CA ASP A 124 5.84 -5.23 -9.28
C ASP A 124 6.49 -5.04 -10.67
N ARG A 125 5.92 -4.15 -11.51
CA ARG A 125 6.50 -3.77 -12.82
C ARG A 125 7.80 -2.98 -12.66
N ASP A 126 7.82 -1.99 -11.78
CA ASP A 126 9.03 -1.19 -11.49
C ASP A 126 10.15 -2.10 -10.98
N LEU A 127 9.84 -3.02 -10.06
CA LEU A 127 10.80 -4.00 -9.58
C LEU A 127 11.32 -4.90 -10.72
N LEU A 128 10.43 -5.46 -11.53
CA LEU A 128 10.81 -6.30 -12.67
C LEU A 128 11.69 -5.52 -13.65
N ALA A 129 11.33 -4.28 -13.97
CA ALA A 129 12.09 -3.42 -14.87
C ALA A 129 13.50 -3.11 -14.32
N ARG A 130 13.62 -2.75 -13.04
CA ARG A 130 14.92 -2.48 -12.39
C ARG A 130 15.83 -3.70 -12.44
N VAL A 131 15.30 -4.88 -12.10
CA VAL A 131 16.08 -6.13 -12.11
C VAL A 131 16.53 -6.48 -13.53
N VAL A 132 15.62 -6.46 -14.50
CA VAL A 132 15.95 -6.76 -15.90
C VAL A 132 16.99 -5.79 -16.45
N SER A 133 16.84 -4.49 -16.15
CA SER A 133 17.80 -3.45 -16.56
C SER A 133 19.18 -3.66 -15.93
N ALA A 134 19.24 -4.14 -14.68
CA ALA A 134 20.49 -4.42 -14.00
C ALA A 134 21.18 -5.71 -14.46
N GLU A 135 20.41 -6.77 -14.76
CA GLU A 135 20.92 -8.10 -15.10
C GLU A 135 21.24 -8.27 -16.58
N ALA A 136 20.52 -7.58 -17.46
CA ALA A 136 20.68 -7.68 -18.91
C ALA A 136 21.14 -6.35 -19.53
N ARG A 137 21.93 -5.57 -18.78
CA ARG A 137 22.45 -4.27 -19.26
C ARG A 137 23.33 -4.48 -20.48
N GLY A 138 22.97 -3.81 -21.59
CA GLY A 138 23.71 -3.89 -22.85
C GLY A 138 23.27 -5.05 -23.76
N GLU A 139 22.36 -5.90 -23.31
CA GLU A 139 21.74 -6.93 -24.15
C GLU A 139 20.70 -6.33 -25.11
N PRO A 140 20.48 -6.94 -26.30
CA PRO A 140 19.34 -6.63 -27.15
C PRO A 140 18.01 -6.79 -26.40
N TYR A 141 16.96 -6.13 -26.90
CA TYR A 141 15.62 -6.20 -26.30
C TYR A 141 15.13 -7.64 -26.09
N GLU A 142 15.42 -8.54 -27.04
CA GLU A 142 15.09 -9.97 -26.92
C GLU A 142 15.76 -10.63 -25.71
N GLY A 143 17.01 -10.28 -25.40
CA GLY A 143 17.74 -10.77 -24.22
C GLY A 143 17.13 -10.25 -22.90
N GLN A 144 16.74 -8.97 -22.86
CA GLN A 144 16.05 -8.39 -21.70
C GLN A 144 14.69 -9.06 -21.46
N VAL A 145 13.93 -9.31 -22.53
CA VAL A 145 12.66 -10.04 -22.47
C VAL A 145 12.87 -11.47 -22.00
N ALA A 146 13.95 -12.15 -22.42
CA ALA A 146 14.27 -13.49 -21.96
C ALA A 146 14.51 -13.54 -20.44
N VAL A 147 15.26 -12.57 -19.87
CA VAL A 147 15.46 -12.48 -18.41
C VAL A 147 14.14 -12.23 -17.69
N ALA A 148 13.31 -11.30 -18.19
CA ALA A 148 11.99 -11.04 -17.63
C ALA A 148 11.09 -12.29 -17.67
N ALA A 149 11.12 -13.03 -18.78
CA ALA A 149 10.35 -14.25 -18.97
C ALA A 149 10.75 -15.34 -17.97
N VAL A 150 12.04 -15.49 -17.66
CA VAL A 150 12.51 -16.43 -16.63
C VAL A 150 11.94 -16.09 -15.25
N ILE A 151 11.92 -14.80 -14.87
CA ILE A 151 11.32 -14.36 -13.60
C ILE A 151 9.82 -14.71 -13.56
N LEU A 152 9.10 -14.38 -14.63
CA LEU A 152 7.66 -14.65 -14.72
C LEU A 152 7.35 -16.15 -14.74
N ASN A 153 8.20 -16.96 -15.36
CA ASN A 153 8.07 -18.42 -15.35
C ASN A 153 8.24 -19.00 -13.94
N ARG A 154 9.19 -18.48 -13.15
CA ARG A 154 9.36 -18.88 -11.75
C ARG A 154 8.15 -18.51 -10.91
N VAL A 155 7.61 -17.29 -11.06
CA VAL A 155 6.39 -16.88 -10.33
C VAL A 155 5.19 -17.80 -10.59
N ARG A 156 5.11 -18.39 -11.80
CA ARG A 156 4.05 -19.33 -12.18
C ARG A 156 4.28 -20.76 -11.70
N ASP A 157 5.50 -21.12 -11.33
CA ASP A 157 5.87 -22.47 -10.92
C ASP A 157 5.75 -22.60 -9.39
N SER A 158 4.96 -23.57 -8.94
CA SER A 158 4.67 -23.79 -7.52
C SER A 158 5.90 -24.14 -6.66
N ARG A 159 7.05 -24.46 -7.28
CA ARG A 159 8.33 -24.69 -6.59
C ARG A 159 9.02 -23.41 -6.15
N PHE A 160 8.60 -22.25 -6.68
CA PHE A 160 9.17 -20.95 -6.38
C PHE A 160 8.14 -20.06 -5.66
N PRO A 161 8.58 -18.97 -5.02
CA PRO A 161 7.67 -17.96 -4.51
C PRO A 161 6.74 -17.44 -5.62
N ASN A 162 5.47 -17.23 -5.27
CA ASN A 162 4.43 -16.82 -6.20
C ASN A 162 4.30 -15.29 -6.36
N THR A 163 5.33 -14.54 -5.97
CA THR A 163 5.41 -13.07 -6.14
C THR A 163 6.72 -12.69 -6.83
N ILE A 164 6.69 -11.61 -7.63
CA ILE A 164 7.90 -11.09 -8.31
C ILE A 164 9.00 -10.81 -7.29
N ALA A 165 8.66 -10.13 -6.19
CA ALA A 165 9.59 -9.89 -5.09
C ALA A 165 10.13 -11.20 -4.50
N GLY A 166 9.27 -12.20 -4.27
CA GLY A 166 9.72 -13.48 -3.73
C GLY A 166 10.73 -14.17 -4.62
N VAL A 167 10.55 -14.16 -5.94
CA VAL A 167 11.53 -14.72 -6.90
C VAL A 167 12.81 -13.89 -6.96
N VAL A 168 12.68 -12.56 -7.05
CA VAL A 168 13.82 -11.64 -7.18
C VAL A 168 14.73 -11.66 -5.95
N TYR A 169 14.17 -11.84 -4.75
CA TYR A 169 14.92 -11.81 -3.49
C TYR A 169 15.32 -13.18 -2.96
N GLN A 170 15.11 -14.27 -3.71
CA GLN A 170 15.68 -15.56 -3.31
C GLN A 170 17.21 -15.44 -3.18
N ALA A 171 17.77 -16.12 -2.19
CA ALA A 171 19.21 -16.10 -1.97
C ALA A 171 19.95 -16.50 -3.26
N HIS A 172 20.89 -15.65 -3.69
CA HIS A 172 21.70 -15.81 -4.89
C HIS A 172 20.93 -15.86 -6.23
N ALA A 173 19.66 -15.44 -6.28
CA ALA A 173 18.91 -15.43 -7.53
C ALA A 173 19.35 -14.32 -8.49
N PHE A 174 19.74 -13.16 -7.96
CA PHE A 174 20.18 -11.99 -8.72
C PHE A 174 21.31 -11.26 -7.98
N GLU A 175 22.43 -11.01 -8.65
CA GLU A 175 23.58 -10.35 -8.03
C GLU A 175 23.29 -8.85 -7.82
N SER A 176 22.57 -8.23 -8.76
CA SER A 176 22.16 -6.81 -8.71
C SER A 176 21.33 -6.45 -7.47
N VAL A 177 20.56 -7.40 -6.97
CA VAL A 177 19.78 -7.30 -5.74
C VAL A 177 20.68 -7.33 -4.50
N THR A 178 21.72 -8.17 -4.56
CA THR A 178 22.64 -8.41 -3.45
C THR A 178 23.60 -7.24 -3.27
N ASN A 179 24.05 -6.63 -4.38
CA ASN A 179 24.96 -5.48 -4.39
C ASN A 179 24.25 -4.11 -4.33
N GLY A 180 22.91 -4.10 -4.30
CA GLY A 180 22.12 -2.87 -4.18
C GLY A 180 22.00 -2.03 -5.46
N SER A 181 22.49 -2.51 -6.60
CA SER A 181 22.39 -1.79 -7.89
C SER A 181 20.93 -1.58 -8.32
N VAL A 182 20.00 -2.40 -7.86
CA VAL A 182 18.55 -2.23 -8.08
C VAL A 182 18.02 -0.89 -7.49
N TYR A 183 18.76 -0.26 -6.57
CA TYR A 183 18.38 1.01 -5.95
C TYR A 183 19.01 2.25 -6.59
N ALA A 184 19.88 2.10 -7.59
CA ALA A 184 20.41 3.25 -8.32
C ALA A 184 19.26 3.94 -9.09
N ALA A 185 19.27 5.28 -9.10
CA ALA A 185 18.42 6.02 -10.03
C ALA A 185 18.79 5.61 -11.47
N PRO A 186 17.80 5.43 -12.36
CA PRO A 186 18.07 5.07 -13.75
C PRO A 186 18.97 6.11 -14.44
#